data_AF-A0A523PTG6-F1
#
_entry.id   AF-A0A523PTG6-F1
#
_cell.length_a   1.000
_cell.length_b   1.000
_cell.length_c   1.000
_cell.angle_alpha   90.00
_cell.angle_beta   90.00
_cell.angle_gamma   90.00
#
_symmetry.space_group_name_H-M   'P 1'
#
loop_
_entity.id
_entity.type
_entity.pdbx_description
1 polymer ?
#
loop_
_entity_poly.entity_id
_entity_poly.type
_entity_poly.pdbx_seq_one_letter_code
_entity_poly.pdbx_strand_id
1 'polypeptide(L)'
;MSTHSSLQYAAHASLLAILASLAACVAPDKLTPLPPDPDYVWQRSGTLHSDVPMWVGTPYTAERLQAIEDWLPTDAAVHSPYWNLEGRLQLSEGRLETVREELEAGGLDDDEVHNQVMVVRYGFERVRNELGATSVQRSRAEAGLADLDALLGLGRAGVQTVALVLIPRAEWHARAAIPANMKRNNRGWKRITVHHSAMSQPAPLRGPLADSIVAVRDIQSSQMSAREYGDIGYHFLIDPSGRTFQGRLLVYQGAHSGGVNNIQNIGICVIGNFEQERPTPAALLALEALIEELRVQYDIPRTEILPHKKWKNTECPGRYLNSWLSSNYRARP
;
A
#
# COMPACT_ATOMS: atom_id res chain seq x y z
N MET A 1 65.18 -42.69 -12.65
CA MET A 1 65.13 -43.63 -13.80
C MET A 1 63.85 -44.43 -13.61
N SER A 2 62.73 -43.96 -14.16
CA SER A 2 62.15 -44.41 -15.46
C SER A 2 61.83 -45.92 -15.38
N THR A 3 60.60 -46.41 -15.53
CA THR A 3 59.62 -46.15 -16.60
C THR A 3 58.25 -46.80 -16.27
N HIS A 4 57.19 -46.20 -16.81
CA HIS A 4 55.95 -46.77 -17.36
C HIS A 4 55.56 -48.24 -17.10
N SER A 5 54.28 -48.48 -16.79
CA SER A 5 53.30 -49.06 -17.75
C SER A 5 52.05 -49.60 -17.04
N SER A 6 50.92 -49.03 -17.44
CA SER A 6 49.57 -49.59 -17.55
C SER A 6 49.36 -51.09 -17.31
N LEU A 7 48.30 -51.43 -16.56
CA LEU A 7 47.43 -52.58 -16.83
C LEU A 7 46.06 -52.41 -16.15
N GLN A 8 45.05 -52.78 -16.91
CA GLN A 8 43.61 -52.67 -16.67
C GLN A 8 43.14 -53.47 -15.45
N TYR A 9 42.18 -52.92 -14.69
CA TYR A 9 41.30 -53.71 -13.84
C TYR A 9 39.84 -53.42 -14.21
N ALA A 10 39.24 -54.39 -14.91
CA ALA A 10 37.81 -54.57 -14.94
C ALA A 10 37.40 -55.35 -13.68
N ALA A 11 36.58 -54.76 -12.82
CA ALA A 11 35.94 -55.46 -11.71
C ALA A 11 34.49 -55.01 -11.59
N HIS A 12 33.63 -55.80 -12.25
CA HIS A 12 32.36 -56.33 -11.77
C HIS A 12 31.46 -55.41 -10.94
N ALA A 13 30.40 -54.97 -11.62
CA ALA A 13 29.15 -54.48 -11.10
C ALA A 13 28.64 -55.29 -9.90
N SER A 14 28.32 -54.58 -8.81
CA SER A 14 27.36 -55.04 -7.81
C SER A 14 26.18 -54.08 -7.85
N LEU A 15 25.04 -54.65 -8.24
CA LEU A 15 23.72 -54.04 -8.20
C LEU A 15 23.42 -53.53 -6.78
N LEU A 16 23.15 -52.23 -6.66
CA LEU A 16 22.23 -51.71 -5.66
C LEU A 16 21.23 -50.84 -6.43
N ALA A 17 20.15 -51.51 -6.83
CA ALA A 17 18.96 -50.89 -7.36
C ALA A 17 18.31 -50.06 -6.25
N ILE A 18 18.65 -48.78 -6.18
CA ILE A 18 17.77 -47.79 -5.55
C ILE A 18 16.91 -47.25 -6.69
N LEU A 19 15.64 -47.66 -6.66
CA LEU A 19 14.57 -47.12 -7.47
C LEU A 19 14.59 -45.60 -7.35
N ALA A 20 15.12 -44.92 -8.36
CA ALA A 20 14.82 -43.53 -8.63
C ALA A 20 13.33 -43.49 -9.03
N SER A 21 12.44 -43.35 -8.03
CA SER A 21 11.13 -42.77 -8.30
C SER A 21 11.39 -41.33 -8.73
N LEU A 22 11.53 -41.14 -10.03
CA LEU A 22 11.20 -39.88 -10.69
C LEU A 22 9.71 -39.65 -10.45
N ALA A 23 9.35 -39.23 -9.23
CA ALA A 23 8.34 -38.22 -9.10
C ALA A 23 8.98 -36.99 -9.74
N ALA A 24 8.79 -36.86 -11.06
CA ALA A 24 8.68 -35.53 -11.62
C ALA A 24 7.62 -34.86 -10.74
N CYS A 25 8.07 -34.00 -9.82
CA CYS A 25 7.21 -32.99 -9.28
C CYS A 25 6.78 -32.18 -10.49
N VAL A 26 5.66 -32.59 -11.08
CA VAL A 26 4.88 -31.74 -11.97
C VAL A 26 4.62 -30.52 -11.11
N ALA A 27 5.36 -29.44 -11.39
CA ALA A 27 5.00 -28.14 -10.86
C ALA A 27 3.50 -27.96 -11.13
N PRO A 28 2.69 -27.61 -10.12
CA PRO A 28 1.27 -27.38 -10.36
C PRO A 28 1.19 -26.39 -11.53
N ASP A 29 0.37 -26.73 -12.53
CA ASP A 29 0.11 -25.87 -13.67
C ASP A 29 -0.16 -24.44 -13.16
N LYS A 30 0.52 -23.47 -13.78
CA LYS A 30 0.35 -22.03 -13.56
C LYS A 30 -1.13 -21.72 -13.33
N LEU A 31 -1.44 -21.19 -12.14
CA LEU A 31 -2.80 -21.09 -11.59
C LEU A 31 -3.83 -20.62 -12.63
N THR A 32 -4.82 -21.48 -12.85
CA THR A 32 -6.07 -21.11 -13.46
C THR A 32 -6.77 -20.12 -12.51
N PRO A 33 -7.22 -18.94 -12.97
CA PRO A 33 -7.97 -18.03 -12.11
C PRO A 33 -9.20 -18.79 -11.58
N LEU A 34 -9.43 -18.74 -10.27
CA LEU A 34 -10.72 -19.19 -9.73
C LEU A 34 -11.79 -18.36 -10.43
N PRO A 35 -12.76 -18.99 -11.12
CA PRO A 35 -13.73 -18.26 -11.90
C PRO A 35 -14.50 -17.29 -10.99
N PRO A 36 -14.93 -16.12 -11.50
CA PRO A 36 -15.86 -15.27 -10.77
C PRO A 36 -17.07 -16.11 -10.34
N ASP A 37 -17.68 -15.71 -9.22
CA ASP A 37 -18.79 -16.44 -8.60
C ASP A 37 -19.82 -16.89 -9.67
N PRO A 38 -19.98 -18.21 -9.91
CA PRO A 38 -20.86 -18.70 -10.95
C PRO A 38 -22.31 -18.30 -10.69
N ASP A 39 -22.72 -18.09 -9.44
CA ASP A 39 -24.07 -17.64 -9.14
C ASP A 39 -24.29 -16.17 -9.55
N TYR A 40 -23.25 -15.33 -9.61
CA TYR A 40 -23.38 -13.94 -10.05
C TYR A 40 -23.47 -13.79 -11.58
N VAL A 41 -22.76 -14.64 -12.34
CA VAL A 41 -22.81 -14.62 -13.82
C VAL A 41 -24.18 -15.08 -14.35
N TRP A 42 -24.93 -15.87 -13.57
CA TRP A 42 -26.15 -16.53 -14.05
C TRP A 42 -27.47 -16.12 -13.37
N GLN A 43 -27.48 -15.36 -12.25
CA GLN A 43 -28.73 -15.15 -11.47
C GLN A 43 -29.52 -13.84 -11.62
N ARG A 44 -29.24 -12.92 -12.56
CA ARG A 44 -30.26 -11.90 -12.91
C ARG A 44 -30.34 -11.66 -14.43
N SER A 45 -31.51 -12.03 -14.95
CA SER A 45 -32.18 -11.48 -16.14
C SER A 45 -31.73 -11.82 -17.57
N GLY A 46 -31.03 -12.92 -17.84
CA GLY A 46 -31.00 -13.50 -19.21
C GLY A 46 -30.52 -12.57 -20.34
N THR A 47 -29.84 -11.48 -19.98
CA THR A 47 -29.21 -10.50 -20.87
C THR A 47 -27.77 -10.39 -20.42
N LEU A 48 -26.81 -10.58 -21.33
CA LEU A 48 -25.42 -10.17 -21.08
C LEU A 48 -25.45 -8.70 -20.67
N HIS A 49 -25.19 -8.42 -19.40
CA HIS A 49 -25.14 -7.07 -18.87
C HIS A 49 -24.04 -6.32 -19.63
N SER A 50 -24.35 -5.13 -20.12
CA SER A 50 -23.41 -4.13 -20.67
C SER A 50 -22.32 -3.69 -19.69
N ASP A 51 -22.31 -4.27 -18.49
CA ASP A 51 -21.58 -3.83 -17.30
C ASP A 51 -20.46 -4.82 -16.94
N VAL A 52 -20.21 -5.83 -17.78
CA VAL A 52 -19.08 -6.76 -17.62
C VAL A 52 -17.80 -6.09 -18.12
N PRO A 53 -16.77 -5.92 -17.28
CA PRO A 53 -15.52 -5.30 -17.70
C PRO A 53 -14.78 -6.09 -18.78
N MET A 54 -14.08 -5.38 -19.66
CA MET A 54 -13.32 -5.98 -20.77
C MET A 54 -12.23 -6.99 -20.35
N TRP A 55 -11.74 -6.90 -19.11
CA TRP A 55 -10.75 -7.84 -18.57
C TRP A 55 -11.38 -9.17 -18.12
N VAL A 56 -12.71 -9.27 -18.04
CA VAL A 56 -13.40 -10.52 -17.67
C VAL A 56 -13.33 -11.50 -18.83
N GLY A 57 -12.93 -12.74 -18.54
CA GLY A 57 -12.80 -13.80 -19.55
C GLY A 57 -11.50 -13.75 -20.36
N THR A 58 -10.63 -12.76 -20.14
CA THR A 58 -9.28 -12.76 -20.73
C THR A 58 -8.35 -13.71 -19.96
N PRO A 59 -7.28 -14.22 -20.59
CA PRO A 59 -6.28 -15.02 -19.88
C PRO A 59 -5.69 -14.26 -18.68
N TYR A 60 -5.37 -15.00 -17.61
CA TYR A 60 -4.78 -14.40 -16.41
C TYR A 60 -3.29 -14.10 -16.65
N THR A 61 -2.98 -12.88 -17.10
CA THR A 61 -1.64 -12.42 -17.45
C THR A 61 -1.33 -11.05 -16.84
N ALA A 62 -0.07 -10.61 -16.91
CA ALA A 62 0.34 -9.28 -16.50
C ALA A 62 -0.47 -8.17 -17.21
N GLU A 63 -0.81 -8.37 -18.49
CA GLU A 63 -1.64 -7.45 -19.27
C GLU A 63 -3.07 -7.38 -18.72
N ARG A 64 -3.64 -8.51 -18.25
CA ARG A 64 -4.95 -8.50 -17.57
C ARG A 64 -4.88 -7.75 -16.24
N LEU A 65 -3.85 -7.98 -15.43
CA LEU A 65 -3.69 -7.28 -14.15
C LEU A 65 -3.56 -5.76 -14.35
N GLN A 66 -2.80 -5.35 -15.37
CA GLN A 66 -2.69 -3.95 -15.77
C GLN A 66 -4.05 -3.39 -16.22
N ALA A 67 -4.80 -4.13 -17.05
CA ALA A 67 -6.13 -3.71 -17.48
C ALA A 67 -7.12 -3.57 -16.31
N ILE A 68 -7.02 -4.42 -15.29
CA ILE A 68 -7.81 -4.30 -14.04
C ILE A 68 -7.41 -3.03 -13.29
N GLU A 69 -6.10 -2.79 -13.10
CA GLU A 69 -5.58 -1.63 -12.39
C GLU A 69 -5.99 -0.30 -13.05
N ASP A 70 -5.98 -0.25 -14.38
CA ASP A 70 -6.44 0.89 -15.17
C ASP A 70 -7.96 1.10 -15.11
N TRP A 71 -8.72 0.00 -14.98
CA TRP A 71 -10.18 0.04 -14.93
C TRP A 71 -10.72 0.42 -13.55
N LEU A 72 -10.13 -0.06 -12.45
CA LEU A 72 -10.57 0.19 -11.06
C LEU A 72 -10.83 1.66 -10.66
N PRO A 73 -10.09 2.67 -11.17
CA PRO A 73 -10.36 4.08 -10.85
C PRO A 73 -11.42 4.74 -11.74
N THR A 74 -12.00 4.04 -12.72
CA THR A 74 -12.98 4.61 -13.66
C THR A 74 -14.38 4.72 -13.04
N ASP A 75 -15.20 5.63 -13.57
CA ASP A 75 -16.61 5.72 -13.17
C ASP A 75 -17.35 4.40 -13.43
N ALA A 76 -17.00 3.68 -14.50
CA ALA A 76 -17.58 2.36 -14.79
C ALA A 76 -17.33 1.36 -13.64
N ALA A 77 -16.13 1.40 -13.04
CA ALA A 77 -15.80 0.56 -11.90
C ALA A 77 -16.54 0.97 -10.62
N VAL A 78 -16.75 2.28 -10.42
CA VAL A 78 -17.51 2.79 -9.27
C VAL A 78 -18.98 2.34 -9.35
N HIS A 79 -19.56 2.37 -10.53
CA HIS A 79 -20.96 1.97 -10.75
C HIS A 79 -21.16 0.45 -10.89
N SER A 80 -20.09 -0.34 -10.73
CA SER A 80 -20.13 -1.81 -10.80
C SER A 80 -19.58 -2.45 -9.51
N PRO A 81 -20.30 -2.38 -8.37
CA PRO A 81 -19.76 -2.76 -7.05
C PRO A 81 -19.17 -4.18 -6.99
N TYR A 82 -19.87 -5.16 -7.57
CA TYR A 82 -19.38 -6.54 -7.64
C TYR A 82 -18.06 -6.63 -8.41
N TRP A 83 -18.02 -6.08 -9.63
CA TRP A 83 -16.84 -6.12 -10.49
C TRP A 83 -15.68 -5.30 -9.92
N ASN A 84 -15.97 -4.23 -9.16
CA ASN A 84 -14.96 -3.48 -8.43
C ASN A 84 -14.23 -4.38 -7.43
N LEU A 85 -14.99 -5.14 -6.64
CA LEU A 85 -14.44 -6.05 -5.64
C LEU A 85 -13.73 -7.24 -6.29
N GLU A 86 -14.31 -7.80 -7.36
CA GLU A 86 -13.69 -8.89 -8.12
C GLU A 86 -12.37 -8.47 -8.76
N GLY A 87 -12.31 -7.27 -9.35
CA GLY A 87 -11.09 -6.71 -9.90
C GLY A 87 -10.01 -6.50 -8.83
N ARG A 88 -10.39 -5.94 -7.66
CA ARG A 88 -9.44 -5.78 -6.53
C ARG A 88 -8.90 -7.12 -6.05
N LEU A 89 -9.76 -8.11 -5.93
CA LEU A 89 -9.39 -9.45 -5.50
C LEU A 89 -8.37 -10.07 -6.47
N GLN A 90 -8.70 -10.09 -7.76
CA GLN A 90 -7.81 -10.65 -8.78
C GLN A 90 -6.49 -9.88 -8.92
N LEU A 91 -6.50 -8.56 -8.75
CA LEU A 91 -5.28 -7.77 -8.72
C LEU A 91 -4.39 -8.13 -7.52
N SER A 92 -5.00 -8.43 -6.37
CA SER A 92 -4.28 -8.81 -5.14
C SER A 92 -3.72 -10.22 -5.25
N GLU A 93 -4.48 -11.17 -5.80
CA GLU A 93 -4.02 -12.53 -6.10
C GLU A 93 -2.82 -12.52 -7.07
N GLY A 94 -2.85 -11.66 -8.08
CA GLY A 94 -1.77 -11.57 -9.06
C GLY A 94 -0.49 -10.99 -8.46
N ARG A 95 -0.63 -9.96 -7.63
CA ARG A 95 0.49 -9.36 -6.89
C ARG A 95 1.07 -10.32 -5.85
N LEU A 96 0.24 -11.15 -5.21
CA LEU A 96 0.70 -12.19 -4.30
C LEU A 96 1.62 -13.19 -5.01
N GLU A 97 1.28 -13.58 -6.23
CA GLU A 97 2.12 -14.48 -7.03
C GLU A 97 3.42 -13.80 -7.45
N THR A 98 3.38 -12.53 -7.86
CA THR A 98 4.61 -11.76 -8.14
C THR A 98 5.53 -11.71 -6.92
N VAL A 99 5.00 -11.44 -5.72
CA VAL A 99 5.77 -11.46 -4.47
C VAL A 99 6.41 -12.83 -4.26
N ARG A 100 5.67 -13.92 -4.50
CA ARG A 100 6.18 -15.29 -4.36
C ARG A 100 7.34 -15.56 -5.31
N GLU A 101 7.19 -15.25 -6.60
CA GLU A 101 8.23 -15.45 -7.61
C GLU A 101 9.50 -14.63 -7.29
N GLU A 102 9.34 -13.37 -6.87
CA GLU A 102 10.47 -12.49 -6.55
C GLU A 102 11.21 -12.90 -5.27
N LEU A 103 10.48 -13.41 -4.27
CA LEU A 103 11.08 -14.01 -3.07
C LEU A 103 11.87 -15.27 -3.41
N GLU A 104 11.34 -16.14 -4.28
CA GLU A 104 12.04 -17.34 -4.77
C GLU A 104 13.31 -16.99 -5.57
N ALA A 105 13.26 -15.91 -6.35
CA ALA A 105 14.41 -15.41 -7.10
C ALA A 105 15.48 -14.75 -6.22
N GLY A 106 15.16 -14.42 -4.95
CA GLY A 106 16.08 -13.77 -4.00
C GLY A 106 16.46 -12.34 -4.38
N GLY A 107 15.62 -11.66 -5.17
CA GLY A 107 15.93 -10.35 -5.77
C GLY A 107 15.52 -9.12 -4.97
N LEU A 108 14.71 -9.28 -3.92
CA LEU A 108 14.12 -8.17 -3.17
C LEU A 108 14.84 -7.92 -1.85
N ASP A 109 15.01 -6.64 -1.51
CA ASP A 109 15.39 -6.24 -0.16
C ASP A 109 14.21 -6.24 0.83
N ASP A 110 14.50 -6.07 2.12
CA ASP A 110 13.50 -6.14 3.20
C ASP A 110 12.41 -5.06 3.07
N ASP A 111 12.77 -3.87 2.58
CA ASP A 111 11.85 -2.75 2.39
C ASP A 111 10.94 -3.01 1.16
N GLU A 112 11.49 -3.57 0.08
CA GLU A 112 10.74 -3.96 -1.11
C GLU A 112 9.75 -5.09 -0.82
N VAL A 113 10.18 -6.13 -0.10
CA VAL A 113 9.29 -7.20 0.37
C VAL A 113 8.19 -6.62 1.24
N HIS A 114 8.53 -5.76 2.21
CA HIS A 114 7.55 -5.13 3.07
C HIS A 114 6.51 -4.33 2.26
N ASN A 115 6.97 -3.51 1.31
CA ASN A 115 6.10 -2.70 0.47
C ASN A 115 5.12 -3.54 -0.34
N GLN A 116 5.60 -4.57 -1.03
CA GLN A 116 4.72 -5.40 -1.86
C GLN A 116 3.73 -6.21 -1.02
N VAL A 117 4.18 -6.78 0.10
CA VAL A 117 3.35 -7.52 1.06
C VAL A 117 2.22 -6.63 1.59
N MET A 118 2.53 -5.38 1.95
CA MET A 118 1.52 -4.45 2.44
C MET A 118 0.45 -4.16 1.39
N VAL A 119 0.86 -3.96 0.13
CA VAL A 119 -0.04 -3.72 -1.00
C VAL A 119 -0.97 -4.90 -1.25
N VAL A 120 -0.44 -6.12 -1.23
CA VAL A 120 -1.22 -7.35 -1.37
C VAL A 120 -2.20 -7.51 -0.21
N ARG A 121 -1.71 -7.37 1.03
CA ARG A 121 -2.52 -7.50 2.25
C ARG A 121 -3.73 -6.59 2.20
N TYR A 122 -3.53 -5.29 1.94
CA TYR A 122 -4.65 -4.36 1.91
C TYR A 122 -5.70 -4.71 0.86
N GLY A 123 -5.26 -5.14 -0.33
CA GLY A 123 -6.18 -5.53 -1.39
C GLY A 123 -7.13 -6.63 -0.93
N PHE A 124 -6.61 -7.65 -0.24
CA PHE A 124 -7.41 -8.70 0.37
C PHE A 124 -8.25 -8.21 1.56
N GLU A 125 -7.66 -7.48 2.52
CA GLU A 125 -8.40 -6.98 3.69
C GLU A 125 -9.57 -6.09 3.30
N ARG A 126 -9.42 -5.29 2.24
CA ARG A 126 -10.48 -4.45 1.69
C ARG A 126 -11.63 -5.29 1.16
N VAL A 127 -11.35 -6.36 0.39
CA VAL A 127 -12.40 -7.25 -0.13
C VAL A 127 -13.07 -8.02 1.02
N ARG A 128 -12.29 -8.56 1.96
CA ARG A 128 -12.80 -9.29 3.14
C ARG A 128 -13.78 -8.46 3.97
N ASN A 129 -13.46 -7.18 4.18
CA ASN A 129 -14.18 -6.29 5.09
C ASN A 129 -15.31 -5.50 4.41
N GLU A 130 -15.46 -5.56 3.09
CA GLU A 130 -16.50 -4.79 2.38
C GLU A 130 -17.89 -5.40 2.61
N LEU A 131 -18.87 -4.56 2.95
CA LEU A 131 -20.25 -5.02 3.21
C LEU A 131 -20.85 -5.70 1.98
N GLY A 132 -20.54 -5.21 0.78
CA GLY A 132 -21.03 -5.74 -0.50
C GLY A 132 -20.28 -6.95 -1.06
N ALA A 133 -19.23 -7.45 -0.39
CA ALA A 133 -18.49 -8.61 -0.86
C ALA A 133 -19.28 -9.92 -0.68
N THR A 134 -19.28 -10.77 -1.71
CA THR A 134 -19.90 -12.10 -1.64
C THR A 134 -19.13 -13.02 -0.70
N SER A 135 -19.74 -14.13 -0.26
CA SER A 135 -19.05 -15.14 0.54
C SER A 135 -17.83 -15.73 -0.19
N VAL A 136 -17.92 -15.92 -1.51
CA VAL A 136 -16.82 -16.39 -2.35
C VAL A 136 -15.67 -15.39 -2.38
N GLN A 137 -15.96 -14.10 -2.59
CA GLN A 137 -14.95 -13.04 -2.59
C GLN A 137 -14.24 -12.91 -1.24
N ARG A 138 -14.99 -13.00 -0.13
CA ARG A 138 -14.40 -12.99 1.22
C ARG A 138 -13.53 -14.21 1.47
N SER A 139 -13.99 -15.40 1.10
CA SER A 139 -13.24 -16.65 1.30
C SER A 139 -11.92 -16.63 0.54
N ARG A 140 -11.92 -16.14 -0.71
CA ARG A 140 -10.70 -15.96 -1.52
C ARG A 140 -9.76 -14.92 -0.90
N ALA A 141 -10.30 -13.80 -0.41
CA ALA A 141 -9.50 -12.79 0.27
C ALA A 141 -8.85 -13.33 1.57
N GLU A 142 -9.59 -14.12 2.35
CA GLU A 142 -9.08 -14.79 3.55
C GLU A 142 -7.98 -15.81 3.21
N ALA A 143 -8.18 -16.61 2.15
CA ALA A 143 -7.15 -17.53 1.65
C ALA A 143 -5.87 -16.78 1.22
N GLY A 144 -6.01 -15.70 0.46
CA GLY A 144 -4.88 -14.87 0.04
C GLY A 144 -4.12 -14.23 1.20
N LEU A 145 -4.82 -13.83 2.27
CA LEU A 145 -4.19 -13.35 3.51
C LEU A 145 -3.43 -14.45 4.23
N ALA A 146 -4.01 -15.65 4.32
CA ALA A 146 -3.35 -16.81 4.93
C ALA A 146 -2.09 -17.22 4.14
N ASP A 147 -2.15 -17.20 2.80
CA ASP A 147 -1.00 -17.45 1.93
C ASP A 147 0.11 -16.40 2.13
N LEU A 148 -0.28 -15.12 2.22
CA LEU A 148 0.65 -14.03 2.49
C LEU A 148 1.30 -14.18 3.87
N ASP A 149 0.52 -14.52 4.90
CA ASP A 149 1.04 -14.79 6.25
C ASP A 149 2.00 -16.00 6.25
N ALA A 150 1.70 -17.04 5.48
CA ALA A 150 2.56 -18.22 5.33
C ALA A 150 3.88 -17.90 4.62
N LEU A 151 3.86 -17.08 3.56
CA LEU A 151 5.07 -16.62 2.87
C LEU A 151 6.02 -15.88 3.83
N LEU A 152 5.46 -15.13 4.78
CA LEU A 152 6.23 -14.38 5.77
C LEU A 152 6.69 -15.28 6.92
N GLY A 153 5.85 -16.23 7.33
CA GLY A 153 6.13 -17.21 8.38
C GLY A 153 7.19 -18.27 8.02
N LEU A 154 7.42 -18.54 6.73
CA LEU A 154 8.41 -19.51 6.25
C LEU A 154 9.86 -18.99 6.18
N GLY A 155 10.13 -17.76 6.66
CA GLY A 155 11.52 -17.27 6.68
C GLY A 155 11.78 -15.96 7.43
N ARG A 156 10.76 -15.18 7.83
CA ARG A 156 10.96 -13.95 8.60
C ARG A 156 9.85 -13.74 9.63
N ALA A 157 10.11 -14.21 10.84
CA ALA A 157 9.39 -13.76 12.03
C ALA A 157 9.51 -12.22 12.13
N GLY A 158 8.52 -11.47 11.65
CA GLY A 158 8.62 -10.01 11.65
C GLY A 158 7.52 -9.24 10.95
N VAL A 159 6.78 -9.81 9.98
CA VAL A 159 5.70 -9.03 9.35
C VAL A 159 4.43 -9.12 10.19
N GLN A 160 4.36 -8.25 11.19
CA GLN A 160 3.16 -8.03 11.98
C GLN A 160 2.00 -7.52 11.10
N THR A 161 0.78 -7.88 11.48
CA THR A 161 -0.46 -7.13 11.21
C THR A 161 -0.18 -5.64 11.15
N VAL A 162 -0.73 -4.94 10.14
CA VAL A 162 -0.53 -3.51 9.83
C VAL A 162 -0.40 -2.66 11.10
N ALA A 163 0.82 -2.62 11.63
CA ALA A 163 1.19 -1.68 12.66
C ALA A 163 1.60 -0.46 11.86
N LEU A 164 0.93 0.66 12.09
CA LEU A 164 1.41 1.94 11.61
C LEU A 164 2.87 2.08 12.06
N VAL A 165 3.83 1.91 11.14
CA VAL A 165 5.25 2.09 11.45
C VAL A 165 5.47 3.60 11.57
N LEU A 166 5.31 4.10 12.79
CA LEU A 166 5.53 5.50 13.14
C LEU A 166 7.00 5.71 13.47
N ILE A 167 7.71 6.35 12.55
CA ILE A 167 9.10 6.78 12.72
C ILE A 167 9.10 8.04 13.60
N PRO A 168 9.56 7.96 14.86
CA PRO A 168 9.53 9.07 15.79
C PRO A 168 10.51 10.17 15.38
N ARG A 169 10.30 11.38 15.91
CA ARG A 169 11.16 12.55 15.66
C ARG A 169 12.65 12.31 15.86
N ALA A 170 13.01 11.49 16.84
CA ALA A 170 14.41 11.19 17.13
C ALA A 170 15.09 10.39 16.00
N GLU A 171 14.35 9.49 15.35
CA GLU A 171 14.87 8.58 14.33
C GLU A 171 15.17 9.29 13.01
N TRP A 172 14.36 10.28 12.62
CA TRP A 172 14.65 11.13 11.46
C TRP A 172 15.47 12.38 11.81
N HIS A 173 16.03 12.45 13.02
CA HIS A 173 16.87 13.57 13.49
C HIS A 173 16.19 14.94 13.37
N ALA A 174 14.95 15.04 13.83
CA ALA A 174 14.20 16.28 13.81
C ALA A 174 14.95 17.44 14.47
N ARG A 175 14.96 18.60 13.81
CA ARG A 175 15.37 19.85 14.45
C ARG A 175 14.49 20.10 15.67
N ALA A 176 15.10 20.66 16.71
CA ALA A 176 14.39 21.10 17.91
C ALA A 176 13.27 22.07 17.53
N ALA A 177 12.06 21.79 18.01
CA ALA A 177 10.94 22.70 17.86
C ALA A 177 11.19 23.99 18.66
N ILE A 178 10.52 25.07 18.25
CA ILE A 178 10.51 26.40 18.88
C ILE A 178 9.11 26.63 19.44
N PRO A 179 8.81 26.20 20.69
CA PRO A 179 7.46 26.28 21.25
C PRO A 179 6.87 27.69 21.28
N ALA A 180 7.71 28.73 21.39
CA ALA A 180 7.27 30.13 21.37
C ALA A 180 6.52 30.49 20.07
N ASN A 181 6.80 29.80 18.96
CA ASN A 181 6.16 30.01 17.67
C ASN A 181 4.99 29.04 17.43
N MET A 182 4.52 28.32 18.46
CA MET A 182 3.45 27.33 18.35
C MET A 182 2.37 27.57 19.40
N LYS A 183 1.11 27.31 19.00
CA LYS A 183 -0.02 27.35 19.92
C LYS A 183 -0.34 25.94 20.38
N ARG A 184 -0.54 25.73 21.68
CA ARG A 184 -1.01 24.44 22.21
C ARG A 184 -2.41 24.13 21.67
N ASN A 185 -2.68 22.85 21.47
CA ASN A 185 -4.04 22.36 21.31
C ASN A 185 -4.55 21.88 22.66
N ASN A 186 -5.56 22.56 23.20
CA ASN A 186 -6.22 22.21 24.46
C ASN A 186 -7.72 21.90 24.27
N ARG A 187 -8.17 21.72 23.02
CA ARG A 187 -9.59 21.56 22.69
C ARG A 187 -9.92 20.20 22.04
N GLY A 188 -8.96 19.27 22.02
CA GLY A 188 -9.09 18.01 21.27
C GLY A 188 -8.97 18.19 19.75
N TRP A 189 -9.24 17.15 18.98
CA TRP A 189 -9.19 17.17 17.52
C TRP A 189 -10.58 16.93 16.94
N LYS A 190 -10.93 17.67 15.88
CA LYS A 190 -12.27 17.59 15.26
C LYS A 190 -12.22 17.27 13.78
N ARG A 191 -11.04 17.31 13.16
CA ARG A 191 -10.85 17.12 11.73
C ARG A 191 -9.43 16.73 11.38
N ILE A 192 -9.29 16.17 10.20
CA ILE A 192 -8.00 15.84 9.60
C ILE A 192 -7.94 16.50 8.22
N THR A 193 -6.83 17.15 7.90
CA THR A 193 -6.59 17.67 6.55
C THR A 193 -5.46 16.93 5.87
N VAL A 194 -5.73 16.39 4.68
CA VAL A 194 -4.76 15.68 3.85
C VAL A 194 -4.09 16.65 2.88
N HIS A 195 -2.77 16.54 2.78
CA HIS A 195 -1.89 17.35 1.94
C HIS A 195 -1.02 16.47 1.05
N HIS A 196 -0.46 17.09 0.01
CA HIS A 196 0.77 16.61 -0.63
C HIS A 196 1.94 17.56 -0.35
N SER A 197 3.17 17.12 -0.55
CA SER A 197 4.36 17.97 -0.39
C SER A 197 4.66 18.84 -1.62
N ALA A 198 4.13 18.47 -2.80
CA ALA A 198 4.36 19.14 -4.08
C ALA A 198 5.85 19.25 -4.48
N MET A 199 6.67 18.26 -4.10
CA MET A 199 8.08 18.25 -4.46
C MET A 199 8.26 18.23 -5.98
N SER A 200 9.16 19.08 -6.49
CA SER A 200 9.31 19.37 -7.92
C SER A 200 9.98 18.25 -8.73
N GLN A 201 10.35 17.15 -8.08
CA GLN A 201 10.81 15.89 -8.69
C GLN A 201 10.26 14.75 -7.83
N PRO A 202 9.83 13.60 -8.41
CA PRO A 202 9.55 12.42 -7.62
C PRO A 202 10.88 11.99 -6.99
N ALA A 203 11.07 12.32 -5.71
CA ALA A 203 12.21 11.82 -4.98
C ALA A 203 12.11 10.27 -5.00
N PRO A 204 13.21 9.53 -5.21
CA PRO A 204 13.22 8.07 -5.26
C PRO A 204 13.02 7.47 -3.86
N LEU A 205 12.03 7.95 -3.11
CA LEU A 205 11.69 7.57 -1.74
C LEU A 205 10.98 6.20 -1.65
N ARG A 206 11.11 5.41 -2.71
CA ARG A 206 10.82 3.98 -2.72
C ARG A 206 12.04 3.15 -2.29
N GLY A 207 13.20 3.79 -2.15
CA GLY A 207 14.44 3.19 -1.66
C GLY A 207 14.63 3.35 -0.14
N PRO A 208 15.91 3.39 0.32
CA PRO A 208 16.26 3.33 1.73
C PRO A 208 15.60 4.41 2.59
N LEU A 209 15.36 4.08 3.87
CA LEU A 209 14.80 5.02 4.86
C LEU A 209 15.59 6.35 4.94
N ALA A 210 16.91 6.30 4.73
CA ALA A 210 17.78 7.48 4.76
C ALA A 210 17.33 8.58 3.78
N ASP A 211 16.85 8.23 2.60
CA ASP A 211 16.39 9.20 1.59
C ASP A 211 15.10 9.90 2.05
N SER A 212 14.17 9.14 2.66
CA SER A 212 12.96 9.70 3.24
C SER A 212 13.26 10.60 4.44
N ILE A 213 14.24 10.24 5.27
CA ILE A 213 14.72 11.10 6.36
C ILE A 213 15.23 12.44 5.82
N VAL A 214 16.03 12.44 4.74
CA VAL A 214 16.52 13.66 4.10
C VAL A 214 15.34 14.51 3.62
N ALA A 215 14.39 13.92 2.89
CA ALA A 215 13.22 14.64 2.39
C ALA A 215 12.37 15.26 3.51
N VAL A 216 12.11 14.53 4.60
CA VAL A 216 11.35 15.05 5.76
C VAL A 216 12.11 16.19 6.44
N ARG A 217 13.44 16.10 6.57
CA ARG A 217 14.29 17.17 7.11
C ARG A 217 14.31 18.41 6.23
N ASP A 218 14.28 18.26 4.91
CA ASP A 218 14.21 19.39 3.98
C ASP A 218 12.84 20.10 4.06
N ILE A 219 11.76 19.34 4.22
CA ILE A 219 10.43 19.90 4.49
C ILE A 219 10.44 20.66 5.83
N GLN A 220 11.00 20.10 6.90
CA GLN A 220 11.09 20.79 8.18
C GLN A 220 11.94 22.07 8.06
N SER A 221 13.11 21.97 7.42
CA SER A 221 14.07 23.07 7.29
C SER A 221 13.49 24.23 6.48
N SER A 222 12.85 23.94 5.35
CA SER A 222 12.19 24.97 4.53
C SER A 222 11.06 25.67 5.30
N GLN A 223 10.27 24.95 6.08
CA GLN A 223 9.17 25.54 6.84
C GLN A 223 9.64 26.35 8.05
N MET A 224 10.66 25.90 8.77
CA MET A 224 11.21 26.64 9.89
C MET A 224 12.03 27.86 9.45
N SER A 225 12.83 27.73 8.41
CA SER A 225 13.75 28.80 7.97
C SER A 225 13.07 29.81 7.05
N ALA A 226 12.25 29.36 6.08
CA ALA A 226 11.64 30.27 5.11
C ALA A 226 10.24 30.76 5.51
N ARG A 227 9.54 30.06 6.42
CA ARG A 227 8.19 30.43 6.88
C ARG A 227 8.11 30.75 8.38
N GLU A 228 9.25 30.72 9.07
CA GLU A 228 9.37 31.04 10.50
C GLU A 228 8.49 30.18 11.43
N TYR A 229 8.09 28.99 10.95
CA TYR A 229 7.28 28.10 11.75
C TYR A 229 8.08 27.57 12.94
N GLY A 230 7.41 27.33 14.07
CA GLY A 230 8.06 26.74 15.23
C GLY A 230 8.49 25.29 15.04
N ASP A 231 8.02 24.61 13.99
CA ASP A 231 8.38 23.25 13.62
C ASP A 231 7.82 22.95 12.21
N ILE A 232 8.06 21.75 11.68
CA ILE A 232 7.29 21.21 10.55
C ILE A 232 5.78 21.40 10.78
N GLY A 233 5.04 21.77 9.75
CA GLY A 233 3.66 22.25 9.84
C GLY A 233 2.61 21.14 9.89
N TYR A 234 2.98 19.92 9.48
CA TYR A 234 2.15 18.72 9.49
C TYR A 234 2.41 17.90 10.77
N HIS A 235 1.40 17.19 11.28
CA HIS A 235 1.60 16.29 12.42
C HIS A 235 2.16 14.94 11.98
N PHE A 236 1.85 14.52 10.76
CA PHE A 236 2.36 13.28 10.17
C PHE A 236 2.75 13.50 8.71
N LEU A 237 3.75 12.75 8.27
CA LEU A 237 4.15 12.66 6.87
C LEU A 237 4.22 11.19 6.45
N ILE A 238 3.87 10.89 5.20
CA ILE A 238 3.87 9.53 4.68
C ILE A 238 4.66 9.51 3.39
N ASP A 239 5.68 8.67 3.32
CA ASP A 239 6.48 8.54 2.10
C ASP A 239 5.85 7.56 1.09
N PRO A 240 6.36 7.48 -0.15
CA PRO A 240 5.91 6.53 -1.17
C PRO A 240 6.05 5.04 -0.80
N SER A 241 6.85 4.70 0.21
CA SER A 241 6.95 3.33 0.76
C SER A 241 5.92 3.07 1.86
N GLY A 242 5.05 4.04 2.19
CA GLY A 242 4.07 3.89 3.26
C GLY A 242 4.67 4.05 4.67
N ARG A 243 5.93 4.49 4.79
CA ARG A 243 6.54 4.79 6.09
C ARG A 243 5.94 6.08 6.64
N THR A 244 5.48 6.06 7.89
CA THR A 244 4.83 7.21 8.51
C THR A 244 5.79 7.91 9.47
N PHE A 245 6.06 9.19 9.24
CA PHE A 245 6.96 10.00 10.07
C PHE A 245 6.15 10.87 11.03
N GLN A 246 6.55 10.86 12.31
CA GLN A 246 6.04 11.79 13.30
C GLN A 246 6.57 13.20 13.01
N GLY A 247 5.68 14.11 12.63
CA GLY A 247 5.98 15.53 12.43
C GLY A 247 5.79 16.34 13.71
N ARG A 248 4.99 17.40 13.63
CA ARG A 248 4.64 18.26 14.76
C ARG A 248 3.91 17.48 15.84
N LEU A 249 4.32 17.68 17.08
CA LEU A 249 3.68 17.04 18.23
C LEU A 249 2.20 17.46 18.34
N LEU A 250 1.31 16.48 18.57
CA LEU A 250 -0.14 16.68 18.71
C LEU A 250 -0.56 17.55 19.92
N VAL A 251 0.37 17.88 20.81
CA VAL A 251 0.11 18.87 21.88
C VAL A 251 0.06 20.30 21.33
N TYR A 252 0.50 20.53 20.09
CA TYR A 252 0.46 21.81 19.39
C TYR A 252 -0.48 21.76 18.17
N GLN A 253 -0.99 22.92 17.80
CA GLN A 253 -1.72 23.11 16.55
C GLN A 253 -0.76 23.04 15.36
N GLY A 254 -1.26 22.55 14.23
CA GLY A 254 -0.54 22.54 12.95
C GLY A 254 -0.27 23.93 12.37
N ALA A 255 0.51 23.96 11.30
CA ALA A 255 0.73 25.15 10.47
C ALA A 255 0.52 24.85 8.97
N HIS A 256 -0.48 24.01 8.67
CA HIS A 256 -0.67 23.43 7.34
C HIS A 256 -1.86 24.01 6.57
N SER A 257 -2.94 24.43 7.24
CA SER A 257 -4.19 24.92 6.60
C SER A 257 -4.42 26.43 6.76
N GLY A 258 -3.59 27.11 7.58
CA GLY A 258 -3.59 28.57 7.77
C GLY A 258 -4.66 29.12 8.70
N GLY A 259 -4.29 30.12 9.51
CA GLY A 259 -5.21 30.85 10.38
C GLY A 259 -6.07 29.94 11.26
N VAL A 260 -7.38 30.23 11.29
CA VAL A 260 -8.38 29.46 12.05
C VAL A 260 -8.53 28.01 11.60
N ASN A 261 -8.12 27.67 10.37
CA ASN A 261 -8.26 26.32 9.84
C ASN A 261 -7.26 25.33 10.48
N ASN A 262 -6.23 25.80 11.20
CA ASN A 262 -5.33 24.94 11.97
C ASN A 262 -5.88 24.55 13.35
N ILE A 263 -6.95 25.20 13.82
CA ILE A 263 -7.54 24.93 15.13
C ILE A 263 -8.24 23.57 15.07
N GLN A 264 -7.92 22.67 16.01
CA GLN A 264 -8.49 21.31 16.11
C GLN A 264 -8.37 20.49 14.81
N ASN A 265 -7.33 20.76 14.00
CA ASN A 265 -7.11 20.12 12.71
C ASN A 265 -5.77 19.39 12.64
N ILE A 266 -5.80 18.07 12.42
CA ILE A 266 -4.61 17.26 12.23
C ILE A 266 -4.20 17.28 10.75
N GLY A 267 -3.04 17.87 10.43
CA GLY A 267 -2.45 17.77 9.10
C GLY A 267 -1.65 16.49 8.87
N ILE A 268 -1.98 15.75 7.80
CA ILE A 268 -1.21 14.63 7.27
C ILE A 268 -0.71 15.02 5.87
N CYS A 269 0.59 14.87 5.60
CA CYS A 269 1.19 15.15 4.31
C CYS A 269 1.69 13.88 3.65
N VAL A 270 1.14 13.52 2.49
CA VAL A 270 1.70 12.44 1.67
C VAL A 270 2.79 13.04 0.77
N ILE A 271 4.00 12.51 0.87
CA ILE A 271 5.17 13.05 0.20
C ILE A 271 5.11 12.67 -1.29
N GLY A 272 5.05 13.68 -2.16
CA GLY A 272 4.93 13.52 -3.61
C GLY A 272 4.21 14.70 -4.26
N ASN A 273 4.09 14.66 -5.58
CA ASN A 273 3.35 15.66 -6.35
C ASN A 273 2.17 15.04 -7.08
N PHE A 274 1.04 14.92 -6.38
CA PHE A 274 -0.16 14.28 -6.93
C PHE A 274 -1.00 15.14 -7.88
N GLU A 275 -0.45 16.27 -8.35
CA GLU A 275 -0.87 16.88 -9.61
C GLU A 275 -0.15 16.27 -10.82
N GLN A 276 0.85 15.42 -10.63
CA GLN A 276 1.64 14.85 -11.74
C GLN A 276 1.61 13.33 -11.71
N GLU A 277 1.62 12.74 -10.51
CA GLU A 277 1.66 11.30 -10.32
C GLU A 277 0.53 10.79 -9.44
N ARG A 278 0.25 9.48 -9.50
CA ARG A 278 -0.64 8.83 -8.55
C ARG A 278 0.11 8.52 -7.26
N PRO A 279 -0.50 8.69 -6.07
CA PRO A 279 0.06 8.14 -4.84
C PRO A 279 0.31 6.65 -5.00
N THR A 280 1.41 6.15 -4.43
CA THR A 280 1.67 4.70 -4.43
C THR A 280 0.60 3.99 -3.61
N PRO A 281 0.30 2.73 -3.93
CA PRO A 281 -0.59 1.93 -3.10
C PRO A 281 -0.14 1.94 -1.63
N ALA A 282 1.13 1.67 -1.32
CA ALA A 282 1.68 1.67 0.04
C ALA A 282 1.43 2.99 0.80
N ALA A 283 1.62 4.15 0.16
CA ALA A 283 1.33 5.44 0.77
C ALA A 283 -0.18 5.63 1.06
N LEU A 284 -1.06 5.17 0.17
CA LEU A 284 -2.51 5.21 0.40
C LEU A 284 -2.93 4.28 1.55
N LEU A 285 -2.24 3.16 1.74
CA LEU A 285 -2.50 2.23 2.85
C LEU A 285 -2.17 2.87 4.18
N ALA A 286 -0.95 3.39 4.29
CA ALA A 286 -0.48 4.06 5.48
C ALA A 286 -1.36 5.28 5.79
N LEU A 287 -1.78 6.03 4.76
CA LEU A 287 -2.69 7.14 4.93
C LEU A 287 -4.04 6.69 5.47
N GLU A 288 -4.62 5.65 4.90
CA GLU A 288 -5.90 5.11 5.37
C GLU A 288 -5.80 4.61 6.81
N ALA A 289 -4.82 3.76 7.11
CA ALA A 289 -4.59 3.23 8.46
C ALA A 289 -4.42 4.36 9.49
N LEU A 290 -3.60 5.36 9.18
CA LEU A 290 -3.39 6.52 10.05
C LEU A 290 -4.67 7.34 10.27
N ILE A 291 -5.45 7.59 9.20
CA ILE A 291 -6.70 8.33 9.35
C ILE A 291 -7.69 7.53 10.21
N GLU A 292 -7.80 6.22 10.01
CA GLU A 292 -8.68 5.34 10.78
C GLU A 292 -8.28 5.30 12.27
N GLU A 293 -6.99 5.21 12.58
CA GLU A 293 -6.49 5.25 13.96
C GLU A 293 -6.83 6.59 14.63
N LEU A 294 -6.47 7.70 13.99
CA LEU A 294 -6.70 9.05 14.53
C LEU A 294 -8.19 9.37 14.66
N ARG A 295 -9.02 8.95 13.69
CA ARG A 295 -10.46 9.24 13.74
C ARG A 295 -11.14 8.52 14.90
N VAL A 296 -10.76 7.26 15.14
CA VAL A 296 -11.31 6.47 16.25
C VAL A 296 -10.80 7.02 17.57
N GLN A 297 -9.51 7.34 17.66
CA GLN A 297 -8.90 7.89 18.88
C GLN A 297 -9.53 9.22 19.32
N TYR A 298 -9.90 10.08 18.36
CA TYR A 298 -10.38 11.45 18.63
C TYR A 298 -11.85 11.69 18.28
N ASP A 299 -12.61 10.63 17.98
CA ASP A 299 -14.02 10.71 17.57
C ASP A 299 -14.26 11.70 16.41
N ILE A 300 -13.42 11.62 15.38
CA ILE A 300 -13.51 12.47 14.20
C ILE A 300 -14.40 11.77 13.17
N PRO A 301 -15.51 12.38 12.73
CA PRO A 301 -16.35 11.76 11.72
C PRO A 301 -15.62 11.73 10.36
N ARG A 302 -15.87 10.69 9.56
CA ARG A 302 -15.29 10.54 8.21
C ARG A 302 -15.55 11.76 7.30
N THR A 303 -16.64 12.48 7.55
CA THR A 303 -17.00 13.72 6.85
C THR A 303 -16.03 14.87 7.10
N GLU A 304 -15.33 14.88 8.24
CA GLU A 304 -14.33 15.89 8.64
C GLU A 304 -12.89 15.50 8.23
N ILE A 305 -12.73 14.50 7.36
CA ILE A 305 -11.47 14.21 6.68
C ILE A 305 -11.47 14.98 5.36
N LEU A 306 -10.71 16.07 5.28
CA LEU A 306 -10.87 17.10 4.25
C LEU A 306 -9.57 17.31 3.45
N PRO A 307 -9.64 17.62 2.14
CA PRO A 307 -8.46 18.02 1.37
C PRO A 307 -8.05 19.46 1.71
N HIS A 308 -6.78 19.83 1.56
CA HIS A 308 -6.32 21.20 1.82
C HIS A 308 -7.05 22.27 0.98
N LYS A 309 -7.35 21.97 -0.28
CA LYS A 309 -8.14 22.87 -1.17
C LYS A 309 -9.53 23.23 -0.65
N LYS A 310 -10.03 22.55 0.39
CA LYS A 310 -11.25 22.95 1.10
C LYS A 310 -11.08 24.29 1.85
N TRP A 311 -9.85 24.61 2.25
CA TRP A 311 -9.53 25.74 3.13
C TRP A 311 -8.91 26.93 2.41
N LYS A 312 -8.23 26.67 1.29
CA LYS A 312 -7.45 27.66 0.55
C LYS A 312 -7.60 27.45 -0.95
N ASN A 313 -7.37 28.50 -1.72
CA ASN A 313 -7.20 28.38 -3.17
C ASN A 313 -5.81 27.75 -3.46
N THR A 314 -5.77 26.43 -3.58
CA THR A 314 -4.56 25.63 -3.79
C THR A 314 -4.92 24.33 -4.51
N GLU A 315 -3.98 23.77 -5.28
CA GLU A 315 -4.14 22.44 -5.88
C GLU A 315 -3.97 21.30 -4.88
N CYS A 316 -3.36 21.56 -3.72
CA CYS A 316 -3.13 20.57 -2.68
C CYS A 316 -4.46 19.90 -2.22
N PRO A 317 -4.57 18.56 -2.14
CA PRO A 317 -3.49 17.57 -2.14
C PRO A 317 -3.12 16.98 -3.52
N GLY A 318 -3.52 17.62 -4.61
CA GLY A 318 -3.32 17.12 -5.97
C GLY A 318 -4.53 16.34 -6.48
N ARG A 319 -4.83 16.40 -7.78
CA ARG A 319 -6.01 15.75 -8.39
C ARG A 319 -6.12 14.26 -8.10
N TYR A 320 -5.01 13.52 -8.10
CA TYR A 320 -5.04 12.06 -7.92
C TYR A 320 -5.32 11.69 -6.46
N LEU A 321 -4.65 12.34 -5.51
CA LEU A 321 -4.91 12.10 -4.08
C LEU A 321 -6.27 12.66 -3.65
N ASN A 322 -6.70 13.78 -4.21
CA ASN A 322 -8.03 14.34 -3.96
C ASN A 322 -9.15 13.42 -4.46
N SER A 323 -8.96 12.80 -5.64
CA SER A 323 -9.90 11.81 -6.19
C SER A 323 -10.01 10.59 -5.26
N TRP A 324 -8.88 10.01 -4.84
CA TRP A 324 -8.90 8.92 -3.87
C TRP A 324 -9.61 9.31 -2.56
N LEU A 325 -9.30 10.48 -2.01
CA LEU A 325 -9.91 10.93 -0.76
C LEU A 325 -11.43 11.09 -0.88
N SER A 326 -11.90 11.68 -1.98
CA SER A 326 -13.31 12.00 -2.18
C SER A 326 -14.13 10.78 -2.58
N SER A 327 -13.66 10.01 -3.55
CA SER A 327 -14.42 8.93 -4.19
C SER A 327 -14.20 7.57 -3.54
N ASN A 328 -13.07 7.34 -2.87
CA ASN A 328 -12.75 6.03 -2.30
C ASN A 328 -12.81 6.00 -0.78
N TYR A 329 -12.29 7.03 -0.11
CA TYR A 329 -12.23 7.04 1.35
C TYR A 329 -13.49 7.63 1.97
N ARG A 330 -13.93 8.82 1.53
CA ARG A 330 -15.09 9.52 2.14
C ARG A 330 -16.46 9.01 1.68
N ALA A 331 -16.54 8.40 0.50
CA ALA A 331 -17.79 7.88 -0.05
C ALA A 331 -18.24 6.53 0.56
N ARG A 332 -17.49 5.99 1.53
CA ARG A 332 -17.84 4.72 2.19
C ARG A 332 -19.03 4.91 3.13
N PRO A 333 -19.93 3.91 3.20
CA PRO A 333 -21.11 3.95 4.07
C PRO A 333 -20.75 4.02 5.57
#